data_AF-A0A8W8KZ01-F1
#
_entry.id   AF-A0A8W8KZ01-F1
#
_cell.length_a   1.000
_cell.length_b   1.000
_cell.length_c   1.000
_cell.angle_alpha   90.00
_cell.angle_beta   90.00
_cell.angle_gamma   90.00
#
_symmetry.space_group_name_H-M   'P 1'
#
loop_
_entity.id
_entity.type
_entity.pdbx_description
1 polymer ?
#
loop_
_entity_poly.entity_id
_entity_poly.type
_entity_poly.pdbx_seq_one_letter_code
_entity_poly.pdbx_strand_id
1 'polypeptide(L)'
;MNADITGGCSFCGQRPTDLLRCSRCKEVCYCSKDCQKGHWREGHREHCVAVNNQVLSMGENQGNICSFCGEEAPDSLKCGRCKEVYYCSKDCQREHWKEGHREQCKEEHAYHNRAIILPQLMLCVGSAA
;
A
#
# COMPACT_ATOMS: atom_id res chain seq x y z
N MET A 1 -16.15 -5.81 -12.63
CA MET A 1 -17.42 -5.99 -11.90
C MET A 1 -17.36 -5.08 -10.69
N ASN A 2 -17.97 -3.90 -10.80
CA ASN A 2 -17.97 -2.90 -9.72
C ASN A 2 -19.10 -3.28 -8.78
N ALA A 3 -18.76 -3.88 -7.63
CA ALA A 3 -19.72 -4.22 -6.61
C ALA A 3 -20.35 -2.92 -6.07
N ASP A 4 -21.66 -2.77 -6.32
CA ASP A 4 -22.49 -1.76 -5.72
C ASP A 4 -22.27 -1.74 -4.20
N ILE A 5 -21.85 -0.59 -3.68
CA ILE A 5 -21.87 -0.31 -2.24
C ILE A 5 -23.33 0.01 -1.89
N THR A 6 -24.22 -0.97 -1.97
CA THR A 6 -25.62 -0.87 -1.53
C THR A 6 -25.80 -1.34 -0.07
N GLY A 7 -24.72 -1.38 0.72
CA GLY A 7 -24.78 -1.77 2.13
C GLY A 7 -25.02 -0.58 3.04
N GLY A 8 -26.08 -0.62 3.86
CA GLY A 8 -26.28 0.35 4.95
C GLY A 8 -25.23 0.23 6.05
N CYS A 9 -25.33 1.08 7.08
CA CYS A 9 -24.48 1.01 8.24
C CYS A 9 -24.61 -0.36 8.91
N SER A 10 -23.49 -1.07 9.05
CA SER A 10 -23.43 -2.41 9.66
C SER A 10 -23.69 -2.44 11.17
N PHE A 11 -24.01 -1.29 11.77
CA PHE A 11 -24.37 -1.17 13.19
C PHE A 11 -25.84 -0.79 13.37
N CYS A 12 -26.25 0.36 12.81
CA CYS A 12 -27.60 0.88 13.00
C CYS A 12 -28.54 0.65 11.82
N GLY A 13 -28.05 0.08 10.70
CA GLY A 13 -28.84 -0.21 9.50
C GLY A 13 -29.19 1.01 8.64
N GLN A 14 -28.90 2.24 9.09
CA GLN A 14 -29.19 3.46 8.32
C GLN A 14 -28.44 3.47 6.98
N ARG A 15 -29.04 4.08 5.96
CA ARG A 15 -28.52 4.13 4.59
C ARG A 15 -28.23 5.57 4.15
N PRO A 16 -27.32 6.31 4.83
CA PRO A 16 -26.87 7.59 4.32
C PRO A 16 -26.04 7.40 3.05
N THR A 17 -25.90 8.46 2.28
CA THR A 17 -25.06 8.50 1.07
C THR A 17 -23.56 8.41 1.39
N ASP A 18 -23.17 8.92 2.57
CA ASP A 18 -21.78 8.98 3.00
C ASP A 18 -21.52 7.94 4.10
N LEU A 19 -20.90 6.84 3.69
CA LEU A 19 -20.54 5.74 4.58
C LEU A 19 -19.03 5.66 4.77
N LEU A 20 -18.61 5.57 6.02
CA LEU A 20 -17.24 5.30 6.43
C LEU A 20 -16.98 3.79 6.38
N ARG A 21 -15.92 3.37 5.71
CA ARG A 21 -15.47 1.98 5.75
C ARG A 21 -14.59 1.72 6.97
N CYS A 22 -14.61 0.48 7.46
CA CYS A 22 -13.59 0.04 8.42
C CYS A 22 -12.20 0.21 7.79
N SER A 23 -11.32 0.99 8.43
CA SER A 23 -9.98 1.28 7.90
C SER A 23 -9.07 0.05 7.81
N ARG A 24 -9.37 -0.99 8.60
CA ARG A 24 -8.64 -2.26 8.62
C ARG A 24 -9.13 -3.21 7.54
N CYS A 25 -10.33 -3.77 7.70
CA CYS A 25 -10.81 -4.81 6.77
C CYS A 25 -11.52 -4.27 5.52
N LYS A 26 -12.01 -3.03 5.51
CA LYS A 26 -12.78 -2.40 4.40
C LYS A 26 -14.08 -3.10 3.96
N GLU A 27 -14.44 -4.23 4.57
CA GLU A 27 -15.63 -5.05 4.26
C GLU A 27 -16.95 -4.49 4.80
N VAL A 28 -16.91 -3.68 5.85
CA VAL A 28 -18.11 -3.14 6.51
C VAL A 28 -18.13 -1.62 6.51
N CYS A 29 -19.34 -1.07 6.53
CA CYS A 29 -19.60 0.36 6.37
C CYS A 29 -20.38 0.94 7.57
N TYR A 30 -20.17 2.22 7.86
CA TYR A 30 -20.73 2.90 9.02
C TYR A 30 -21.16 4.32 8.67
N CYS A 31 -22.31 4.77 9.18
CA CYS A 31 -22.72 6.17 9.03
C CYS A 31 -21.91 7.12 9.91
N SER A 32 -21.24 6.61 10.96
CA SER A 32 -20.46 7.42 11.88
C SER A 32 -19.34 6.61 12.56
N LYS A 33 -18.38 7.33 13.14
CA LYS A 33 -17.33 6.75 13.99
C LYS A 33 -17.91 6.09 15.24
N ASP A 34 -19.04 6.58 15.74
CA ASP A 34 -19.70 5.99 16.91
C ASP A 34 -20.31 4.63 16.56
N CYS A 35 -20.94 4.51 15.39
CA CYS A 35 -21.43 3.23 14.88
C CYS A 35 -20.30 2.23 14.64
N GLN A 36 -19.15 2.69 14.14
CA GLN A 36 -17.95 1.85 14.02
C GLN A 36 -17.47 1.34 15.38
N LYS A 37 -17.35 2.21 16.38
CA LYS A 37 -16.93 1.84 17.75
C LYS A 37 -17.95 0.95 18.45
N GLY A 38 -19.24 1.14 18.20
CA GLY A 38 -20.32 0.28 18.67
C GLY A 38 -20.15 -1.14 18.13
N HIS A 39 -20.13 -1.29 16.80
CA HIS A 39 -19.97 -2.58 16.15
C HIS A 39 -18.65 -3.27 16.53
N TRP A 40 -17.56 -2.51 16.73
CA TRP A 40 -16.28 -3.03 17.24
C TRP A 40 -16.42 -3.72 18.60
N ARG A 41 -17.15 -3.11 19.54
CA ARG A 41 -17.39 -3.66 20.88
C ARG A 41 -18.32 -4.87 20.85
N GLU A 42 -19.32 -4.87 19.97
CA GLU A 42 -20.31 -5.97 19.85
C GLU A 42 -19.78 -7.24 19.20
N GLY A 43 -18.61 -7.20 18.55
CA GLY A 43 -17.95 -8.42 18.05
C GLY A 43 -17.27 -8.27 16.72
N HIS A 44 -17.41 -7.13 16.03
CA HIS A 44 -16.71 -6.91 14.76
C HIS A 44 -15.19 -7.09 14.89
N ARG A 45 -14.59 -6.79 16.06
CA ARG A 45 -13.15 -6.96 16.30
C ARG A 45 -12.63 -8.35 15.92
N GLU A 46 -13.41 -9.40 16.18
CA GLU A 46 -12.99 -10.80 15.98
C GLU A 46 -12.93 -11.12 14.49
N HIS A 47 -13.99 -10.75 13.76
CA HIS A 47 -14.07 -10.88 12.30
C HIS A 47 -13.09 -9.95 11.58
N CYS A 48 -12.88 -8.72 12.10
CA CYS A 48 -12.00 -7.73 11.49
C CYS A 48 -10.53 -8.17 11.53
N VAL A 49 -10.09 -8.79 12.63
CA VAL A 49 -8.72 -9.29 12.79
C VAL A 49 -8.48 -10.50 11.88
N ALA A 50 -9.46 -11.40 11.74
CA ALA A 50 -9.34 -12.57 10.86
C ALA A 50 -9.21 -12.18 9.38
N VAL A 51 -10.07 -11.27 8.89
CA VAL A 51 -10.03 -10.81 7.50
C VAL A 51 -8.75 -10.03 7.19
N ASN A 52 -8.25 -9.22 8.14
CA ASN A 52 -6.98 -8.51 7.95
C ASN A 52 -5.76 -9.46 7.83
N ASN A 53 -5.83 -10.66 8.41
CA ASN A 53 -4.77 -11.67 8.27
C ASN A 53 -4.89 -12.52 6.99
N GLN A 54 -6.09 -12.65 6.41
CA GLN A 54 -6.27 -13.41 5.16
C GLN A 54 -5.80 -12.66 3.91
N VAL A 55 -5.70 -11.32 3.95
CA VAL A 55 -5.12 -10.53 2.85
C VAL A 55 -3.59 -10.60 2.77
N LEU A 56 -2.94 -11.32 3.69
CA LEU A 56 -1.49 -11.52 3.73
C LEU A 56 -1.04 -12.85 3.11
N SER A 57 -1.95 -13.69 2.59
CA SER A 57 -1.61 -15.03 2.07
C SER A 57 -1.66 -15.19 0.54
N MET A 58 -1.73 -14.10 -0.24
CA MET A 58 -1.66 -14.16 -1.71
C MET A 58 -0.47 -13.37 -2.29
N GLY A 59 0.52 -13.08 -1.46
CA GLY A 59 1.82 -12.57 -1.91
C GLY A 59 2.90 -13.52 -1.45
N GLU A 60 3.13 -14.59 -2.21
CA GLU A 60 4.39 -15.33 -2.11
C GLU A 60 5.52 -14.31 -2.24
N ASN A 61 6.36 -14.27 -1.22
CA ASN A 61 7.54 -13.44 -1.15
C ASN A 61 8.54 -13.94 -2.20
N GLN A 62 8.37 -13.50 -3.45
CA GLN A 62 9.40 -13.63 -4.47
C GLN A 62 10.62 -12.93 -3.89
N GLY A 63 11.60 -13.72 -3.44
CA GLY A 63 12.73 -13.25 -2.64
C GLY A 63 13.30 -11.97 -3.24
N ASN A 64 13.26 -10.88 -2.47
CA ASN A 64 13.82 -9.63 -2.94
C ASN A 64 15.34 -9.77 -2.96
N ILE A 65 16.02 -9.11 -3.89
CA ILE A 65 17.48 -9.08 -3.92
C ILE A 65 17.94 -7.80 -3.23
N CYS A 66 18.94 -7.92 -2.35
CA CYS A 66 19.51 -6.75 -1.70
C CYS A 66 20.18 -5.83 -2.72
N SER A 67 19.73 -4.58 -2.81
CA SER A 67 20.30 -3.58 -3.73
C SER A 67 21.70 -3.10 -3.34
N PHE A 68 22.28 -3.63 -2.26
CA PHE A 68 23.64 -3.35 -1.83
C PHE A 68 24.58 -4.54 -2.10
N CYS A 69 24.32 -5.69 -1.46
CA CYS A 69 25.21 -6.85 -1.56
C CYS A 69 24.81 -7.87 -2.63
N GLY A 70 23.62 -7.75 -3.25
CA GLY A 70 23.14 -8.68 -4.27
C GLY A 70 22.64 -10.03 -3.75
N GLU A 71 22.66 -10.25 -2.43
CA GLU A 71 22.18 -11.49 -1.81
C GLU A 71 20.65 -11.54 -1.73
N GLU A 72 20.11 -12.76 -1.64
CA GLU A 72 18.69 -12.97 -1.38
C GLU A 72 18.27 -12.38 -0.03
N ALA A 73 17.16 -11.66 -0.07
CA ALA A 73 16.56 -10.96 1.05
C ALA A 73 15.06 -11.31 1.09
N PRO A 74 14.70 -12.56 1.47
CA PRO A 74 13.30 -12.93 1.65
C PRO A 74 12.65 -11.96 2.65
N ASP A 75 13.21 -11.76 3.83
CA ASP A 75 12.71 -10.78 4.81
C ASP A 75 13.29 -9.37 4.60
N SER A 76 13.27 -8.88 3.37
CA SER A 76 13.89 -7.60 3.04
C SER A 76 13.23 -6.39 3.70
N LEU A 77 14.07 -5.42 4.07
CA LEU A 77 13.68 -4.06 4.40
C LEU A 77 13.59 -3.27 3.10
N LYS A 78 12.51 -2.51 2.90
CA LYS A 78 12.43 -1.53 1.81
C LYS A 78 12.86 -0.15 2.24
N CYS A 79 13.39 0.64 1.31
CA CYS A 79 13.65 2.06 1.57
C CYS A 79 12.34 2.76 1.99
N GLY A 80 12.31 3.39 3.16
CA GLY A 80 11.10 4.03 3.68
C GLY A 80 10.62 5.23 2.86
N ARG A 81 11.51 5.81 2.04
CA ARG A 81 11.25 7.03 1.26
C ARG A 81 10.78 6.75 -0.16
N CYS A 82 11.60 6.09 -0.99
CA CYS A 82 11.21 5.77 -2.37
C CYS A 82 10.35 4.50 -2.44
N LYS A 83 10.57 3.52 -1.56
CA LYS A 83 9.94 2.19 -1.56
C LYS A 83 10.25 1.29 -2.77
N GLU A 84 11.20 1.68 -3.62
CA GLU A 84 11.58 0.97 -4.85
C GLU A 84 12.73 -0.03 -4.68
N VAL A 85 13.53 0.08 -3.61
CA VAL A 85 14.71 -0.76 -3.37
C VAL A 85 14.64 -1.51 -2.05
N TYR A 86 15.31 -2.66 -2.00
CA TYR A 86 15.22 -3.66 -0.92
C TYR A 86 16.60 -3.99 -0.34
N TYR A 87 16.62 -4.39 0.93
CA TYR A 87 17.83 -4.65 1.71
C TYR A 87 17.66 -5.86 2.60
N CYS A 88 18.65 -6.75 2.66
CA CYS A 88 18.65 -7.86 3.63
C CYS A 88 18.85 -7.39 5.07
N SER A 89 19.44 -6.21 5.29
CA SER A 89 19.72 -5.69 6.62
C SER A 89 19.74 -4.16 6.67
N LYS A 90 19.64 -3.61 7.89
CA LYS A 90 19.80 -2.16 8.13
C LYS A 90 21.19 -1.67 7.76
N ASP A 91 22.20 -2.53 7.87
CA ASP A 91 23.58 -2.15 7.54
C ASP A 91 23.74 -2.03 6.03
N CYS A 92 23.22 -2.97 5.24
CA CYS A 92 23.17 -2.85 3.78
C CYS A 92 22.40 -1.60 3.32
N GLN A 93 21.31 -1.24 4.01
CA GLN A 93 20.60 0.01 3.74
C GLN A 93 21.46 1.25 4.01
N ARG A 94 22.19 1.28 5.13
CA ARG A 94 23.06 2.41 5.50
C ARG A 94 24.24 2.57 4.55
N GLU A 95 24.85 1.48 4.13
CA GLU A 95 25.97 1.54 3.20
C GLU A 95 25.51 1.95 1.81
N HIS A 96 24.43 1.37 1.26
CA HIS A 96 23.87 1.83 -0.02
C HIS A 96 23.45 3.31 0.02
N TRP A 97 22.94 3.79 1.17
CA TRP A 97 22.62 5.20 1.37
C TRP A 97 23.85 6.11 1.21
N LYS A 98 25.00 5.70 1.74
CA LYS A 98 26.27 6.45 1.64
C LYS A 98 26.89 6.36 0.24
N GLU A 99 26.77 5.21 -0.43
CA GLU A 99 27.36 4.97 -1.76
C GLU A 99 26.69 5.72 -2.91
N GLY A 100 25.49 6.26 -2.69
CA GLY A 100 24.84 7.13 -3.68
C GLY A 100 23.32 7.07 -3.69
N HIS A 101 22.71 6.08 -3.03
CA HIS A 101 21.25 5.96 -3.02
C HIS A 101 20.57 7.21 -2.46
N ARG A 102 21.21 7.98 -1.56
CA ARG A 102 20.65 9.24 -1.05
C ARG A 102 20.24 10.21 -2.15
N GLU A 103 21.06 10.38 -3.18
CA GLU A 103 20.81 11.34 -4.26
C GLU A 103 19.79 10.77 -5.24
N GLN A 104 19.96 9.52 -5.67
CA GLN A 104 18.99 8.80 -6.50
C GLN A 104 17.60 8.76 -5.85
N CYS A 105 17.53 8.51 -4.55
CA CYS A 105 16.28 8.47 -3.80
C CYS A 105 15.54 9.81 -3.78
N LYS A 106 16.24 10.95 -3.86
CA LYS A 106 15.59 12.27 -3.97
C LYS A 106 14.94 12.44 -5.34
N GLU A 107 15.64 12.05 -6.40
CA GLU A 107 15.19 12.18 -7.79
C GLU A 107 13.99 11.26 -8.07
N GLU A 108 14.09 9.99 -7.71
CA GLU A 108 13.02 9.00 -7.87
C GLU A 108 11.77 9.39 -7.06
N HIS A 109 11.93 9.82 -5.80
CA HIS A 109 10.80 10.27 -4.99
C HIS A 109 10.14 11.55 -5.56
N ALA A 110 10.92 12.43 -6.20
CA ALA A 110 10.38 13.61 -6.86
C ALA A 110 9.62 13.26 -8.15
N TYR A 111 10.11 12.27 -8.93
CA TYR A 111 9.43 11.78 -10.12
C TYR A 111 8.12 11.08 -9.77
N HIS A 112 8.10 10.13 -8.84
CA HIS A 112 6.87 9.42 -8.46
C HIS A 112 5.78 10.34 -7.89
N ASN A 113 6.16 11.42 -7.20
CA ASN A 113 5.20 12.43 -6.75
C ASN A 113 4.69 13.36 -7.87
N ARG A 114 5.41 13.49 -9.00
CA ARG A 114 5.03 14.32 -10.15
C ARG A 114 4.35 13.52 -11.27
N ALA A 115 4.70 12.26 -11.45
CA ALA A 115 4.35 11.44 -12.61
C ALA A 115 2.93 10.83 -12.57
N ILE A 116 2.18 10.98 -11.47
CA ILE A 116 0.80 10.48 -11.39
C ILE A 116 -0.24 11.48 -11.95
N ILE A 117 0.14 12.72 -12.33
CA ILE A 117 -0.78 13.73 -12.88
C ILE A 117 -0.75 13.85 -14.43
N LEU A 118 0.10 13.11 -15.15
CA LEU A 118 -0.04 12.99 -16.61
C LEU A 118 0.09 11.53 -17.06
N PRO A 119 -1.04 10.81 -17.27
CA PRO A 119 -0.98 9.59 -18.04
C PRO A 119 -0.84 9.94 -19.53
N GLN A 120 0.07 9.23 -20.20
CA GLN A 120 0.29 9.19 -21.66
C GLN A 120 0.93 10.42 -22.34
N LEU A 121 2.25 10.36 -22.51
CA LEU A 121 2.85 10.66 -23.82
C LEU A 121 4.13 9.85 -24.03
N MET A 122 3.97 8.57 -24.32
CA MET A 122 4.93 7.80 -25.11
C MET A 122 4.43 7.81 -26.56
N LEU A 123 5.36 8.05 -27.50
CA LEU A 123 5.29 7.87 -28.96
C LEU A 123 5.04 9.13 -29.81
N CYS A 124 6.13 9.86 -30.15
CA CYS A 124 6.48 10.19 -31.55
C CYS A 124 7.77 11.04 -31.63
N VAL A 125 8.95 10.41 -31.62
CA VAL A 125 10.13 11.01 -32.28
C VAL A 125 10.35 10.24 -33.58
N GLY A 126 10.05 10.90 -34.69
CA GLY A 126 10.16 10.36 -36.03
C GLY A 126 11.62 10.15 -36.42
N SER A 127 11.90 8.98 -36.96
CA SER A 127 12.97 8.83 -37.95
C SER A 127 12.37 9.14 -39.31
N ALA A 128 12.76 10.27 -39.89
CA ALA A 128 12.75 10.45 -41.33
C ALA A 128 14.13 11.01 -41.70
N ALA A 129 14.79 10.26 -42.59
CA ALA A 129 16.01 10.65 -43.27
C ALA A 129 15.74 11.78 -44.27
#